data_AF-A0A9E5Z315-F1
#
_entry.id   AF-A0A9E5Z315-F1
#
_cell.length_a   1.000
_cell.length_b   1.000
_cell.length_c   1.000
_cell.angle_alpha   90.00
_cell.angle_beta   90.00
_cell.angle_gamma   90.00
#
_symmetry.space_group_name_H-M   'P 1'
#
loop_
_entity.id
_entity.type
_entity.pdbx_description
1 polymer ?
#
loop_
_entity_poly.entity_id
_entity_poly.type
_entity_poly.pdbx_seq_one_letter_code
_entity_poly.pdbx_strand_id
1 'polypeptide(L)' 'MSTDPTGELFTLRGRTAPDFTLPKPEGEFLSLQELRGRKVLLVFLRHFA' A
#
# COMPACT_ATOMS: atom_id res chain seq x y z
N MET A 1 15.25 -16.99 -1.78
CA MET A 1 15.15 -17.17 -0.32
C MET A 1 16.09 -16.17 0.31
N SER A 2 15.58 -15.04 0.81
CA SER A 2 16.37 -14.03 1.51
C SER A 2 15.93 -14.07 2.98
N THR A 3 16.84 -14.46 3.85
CA THR A 3 16.61 -14.66 5.29
C THR A 3 17.02 -13.40 6.05
N ASP A 4 16.04 -12.74 6.65
CA ASP A 4 16.24 -11.76 7.73
C ASP A 4 16.50 -12.54 9.04
N PRO A 5 17.45 -12.16 9.92
CA PRO A 5 17.84 -12.98 11.08
C PRO A 5 16.89 -12.85 12.28
N THR A 6 15.79 -12.11 12.16
CA THR A 6 14.70 -12.10 13.14
C THR A 6 13.54 -12.89 12.55
N GLY A 7 13.32 -14.11 13.03
CA GLY A 7 12.33 -15.07 12.51
C GLY A 7 10.85 -14.68 12.66
N GLU A 8 10.50 -13.40 12.55
CA GLU A 8 9.12 -12.99 12.29
C GLU A 8 8.88 -13.09 10.77
N LEU A 9 8.11 -14.08 10.35
CA LEU A 9 7.35 -13.97 9.12
C LEU A 9 6.51 -12.69 9.25
N PHE A 10 6.94 -11.59 8.63
CA PHE A 10 6.15 -10.36 8.56
C PHE A 10 4.91 -10.61 7.70
N THR A 11 3.92 -11.29 8.27
CA THR A 11 2.61 -11.40 7.68
C THR A 11 1.90 -10.07 7.92
N LEU A 12 1.87 -9.24 6.87
CA LEU A 12 1.13 -7.97 6.89
C LEU A 12 -0.39 -8.21 6.89
N ARG A 13 -0.83 -9.46 6.71
CA ARG A 13 -2.25 -9.84 6.70
C ARG A 13 -2.88 -9.60 8.08
N GLY A 14 -3.99 -8.86 8.11
CA GLY A 14 -4.71 -8.53 9.34
C GLY A 14 -4.14 -7.33 10.10
N ARG A 15 -2.96 -6.82 9.71
CA ARG A 15 -2.46 -5.52 10.19
C ARG A 15 -3.15 -4.40 9.43
N THR A 16 -3.35 -3.26 10.09
CA THR A 16 -3.85 -2.05 9.43
C THR A 16 -2.88 -1.65 8.31
N ALA A 17 -3.42 -1.44 7.12
CA ALA A 17 -2.62 -0.91 6.01
C ALA A 17 -2.01 0.45 6.39
N PRO A 18 -0.69 0.65 6.19
CA PRO A 18 -0.04 1.93 6.44
C PRO A 18 -0.70 3.06 5.65
N ASP A 19 -0.78 4.24 6.26
CA ASP A 19 -1.30 5.41 5.56
C ASP A 19 -0.34 5.85 4.45
N PHE A 20 -0.92 6.32 3.35
CA PHE A 20 -0.20 6.88 2.22
C PHE A 20 -1.02 8.02 1.62
N THR A 21 -0.33 8.89 0.88
CA THR A 21 -0.92 9.91 0.02
C THR A 21 -0.25 9.82 -1.35
N LEU A 22 -1.04 9.61 -2.40
CA LEU A 22 -0.54 9.44 -3.76
C LEU A 22 -1.13 10.51 -4.69
N PRO A 23 -0.38 10.97 -5.70
CA PRO A 23 -0.93 11.83 -6.73
C PRO A 23 -1.92 11.04 -7.57
N LYS A 24 -3.05 11.66 -7.88
CA LYS A 24 -3.99 11.22 -8.92
C LYS A 24 -3.48 11.68 -10.29
N PRO A 25 -3.93 11.06 -11.39
CA PRO A 25 -3.57 11.47 -12.75
C PRO A 25 -3.83 12.95 -13.04
N GLU A 26 -4.82 13.56 -12.38
CA GLU A 26 -5.24 14.94 -12.60
C GLU A 26 -4.40 15.97 -11.81
N GLY A 27 -3.41 15.51 -11.02
CA GLY A 27 -2.51 16.36 -10.22
C GLY A 27 -2.98 16.66 -8.80
N GLU A 28 -4.22 16.28 -8.45
CA GLU A 28 -4.69 16.27 -7.07
C GLU A 28 -4.10 15.08 -6.29
N PHE A 29 -4.19 15.08 -4.96
CA PHE A 29 -3.74 13.98 -4.12
C PHE A 29 -4.92 13.16 -3.58
N LEU A 30 -4.66 11.89 -3.27
CA LEU A 30 -5.60 10.98 -2.61
C LEU A 30 -4.91 10.25 -1.48
N SER A 31 -5.46 10.34 -0.26
CA SER A 31 -4.97 9.60 0.90
C SER A 31 -5.75 8.32 1.16
N LEU A 32 -5.12 7.34 1.83
CA LEU A 32 -5.83 6.15 2.31
C LEU A 32 -6.92 6.50 3.34
N GLN A 33 -6.71 7.56 4.13
CA GLN A 33 -7.66 8.01 5.16
C GLN A 33 -9.01 8.38 4.54
N GLU A 34 -9.01 9.07 3.40
CA GLU A 34 -10.21 9.45 2.64
C GLU A 34 -11.00 8.25 2.10
N LEU A 35 -10.34 7.10 1.94
CA LEU A 35 -10.95 5.86 1.41
C LEU A 35 -11.38 4.87 2.51
N ARG A 36 -11.14 5.17 3.79
CA ARG A 36 -11.52 4.29 4.90
C ARG A 36 -13.03 4.04 4.92
N GLY A 37 -13.43 2.86 5.41
CA GLY A 37 -14.83 2.40 5.38
C GLY A 37 -15.26 1.76 4.05
N ARG A 38 -14.39 1.73 3.04
CA ARG A 38 -14.61 1.04 1.76
C ARG A 38 -13.62 -0.12 1.60
N LYS A 39 -13.99 -1.13 0.81
CA LYS A 39 -13.05 -2.16 0.35
C LYS A 39 -12.22 -1.56 -0.79
N VAL A 40 -10.90 -1.48 -0.62
CA VAL A 40 -9.98 -0.81 -1.54
C VAL A 40 -8.86 -1.76 -1.90
N LEU A 41 -8.39 -1.69 -3.15
CA LEU A 41 -7.22 -2.39 -3.63
C LEU A 41 -6.20 -1.36 -4.15
N LEU A 42 -4.97 -1.42 -3.64
CA LEU A 42 -3.84 -0.64 -4.15
C LEU A 42 -3.03 -1.52 -5.11
N VAL A 43 -2.95 -1.12 -6.37
CA VAL A 43 -2.20 -1.84 -7.41
C VAL A 43 -1.02 -0.98 -7.85
N PHE A 44 0.20 -1.51 -7.70
CA PHE A 44 1.40 -0.89 -8.26
C PHE A 44 1.64 -1.45 -9.67
N LEU A 45 1.53 -0.59 -10.67
CA LEU A 45 1.85 -0.93 -12.05
C LEU A 45 3.26 -0.43 -12.36
N ARG A 46 4.07 -1.28 -12.97
CA ARG A 46 5.35 -0.85 -13.54
C ARG A 46 5.05 -0.18 -14.88
N HIS A 47 5.50 1.05 -15.06
CA HIS A 47 5.53 1.65 -16.39
C HIS A 47 6.65 0.98 -17.18
N PHE A 48 6.32 0.36 -18.31
CA PHE A 48 7.30 -0.07 -19.30
C PHE A 48 7.46 1.09 -20.28
N ALA A 49 8.53 1.86 -20.10
CA ALA A 49 8.99 2.81 -21.11
C ALA A 49 9.70 2.05 -22.23
#